data_AF-K1T3L3-F1
#
_entry.id   AF-K1T3L3-F1
#
_cell.length_a   1.000
_cell.length_b   1.000
_cell.length_c   1.000
_cell.angle_alpha   90.00
_cell.angle_beta   90.00
_cell.angle_gamma   90.00
#
_symmetry.space_group_name_H-M   'P 1'
#
loop_
_entity.id
_entity.type
_entity.pdbx_description
1 polymer ?
#
loop_
_entity_poly.entity_id
_entity_poly.type
_entity_poly.pdbx_seq_one_letter_code
_entity_poly.pdbx_strand_id
1 'polypeptide(L)'
;GASGSGKTTMLNCISTIDTVSAGHIYLDGTDVTEIKEKAIAKFRRENLGFIFQDFNLLDTLTISENIALALTINHIPVREIEPRVEEIAKSLNIADILEKYPYQVSGGQ
;
A
#
# COMPACT_ATOMS: atom_id res chain seq x y z
N GLY A 1 6.44 20.96 -2.99
CA GLY A 1 7.32 21.75 -2.11
C GLY A 1 8.76 21.31 -2.24
N ALA A 2 9.73 22.20 -1.98
CA ALA A 2 11.17 21.93 -2.08
C ALA A 2 11.63 20.70 -1.27
N SER A 3 12.79 20.13 -1.60
CA SER A 3 13.39 19.06 -0.78
C SER A 3 13.59 19.56 0.65
N GLY A 4 13.35 18.70 1.65
CA GLY A 4 13.44 19.07 3.07
C GLY A 4 12.25 19.84 3.65
N SER A 5 11.20 20.14 2.87
CA SER A 5 10.02 20.88 3.37
C SER A 5 9.07 20.05 4.25
N GLY A 6 9.48 18.88 4.74
CA GLY A 6 8.67 18.02 5.62
C GLY A 6 7.55 17.20 4.96
N LYS A 7 7.47 17.12 3.62
CA LYS A 7 6.41 16.36 2.92
C LYS A 7 6.40 14.88 3.31
N THR A 8 7.58 14.24 3.33
CA THR A 8 7.71 12.83 3.70
C THR A 8 7.35 12.64 5.16
N THR A 9 7.80 13.51 6.06
CA THR A 9 7.42 13.48 7.48
C THR A 9 5.89 13.60 7.63
N MET A 10 5.27 14.54 6.93
CA MET A 10 3.81 14.72 6.97
C MET A 10 3.06 13.47 6.49
N LEU A 11 3.46 12.90 5.35
CA LEU A 11 2.87 11.66 4.84
C LEU A 11 3.10 10.47 5.79
N ASN A 12 4.27 10.40 6.43
CA ASN A 12 4.57 9.35 7.42
C ASN A 12 3.73 9.47 8.69
N CYS A 13 3.48 10.70 9.17
CA CYS A 13 2.59 10.95 10.30
C CYS A 13 1.13 10.62 9.98
N ILE A 14 0.62 11.07 8.83
CA ILE A 14 -0.75 10.75 8.38
C ILE A 14 -0.92 9.24 8.22
N SER A 15 0.12 8.57 7.73
CA SER A 15 0.11 7.13 7.51
C SER A 15 0.34 6.30 8.76
N THR A 16 0.53 6.94 9.92
CA THR A 16 0.81 6.27 11.20
C THR A 16 2.09 5.40 11.18
N ILE A 17 2.99 5.68 10.24
CA ILE A 17 4.35 5.12 10.18
C ILE A 17 5.24 5.85 11.19
N ASP A 18 5.01 7.16 11.34
CA ASP A 18 5.67 8.02 12.32
C ASP A 18 4.62 8.66 13.24
N THR A 19 5.04 9.15 14.39
CA THR A 19 4.16 9.77 15.39
C THR A 19 4.36 11.28 15.44
N VAL A 20 3.27 12.03 15.58
CA VAL A 20 3.36 13.47 15.79
C VAL A 20 3.95 13.79 17.17
N SER A 21 4.79 14.81 17.25
CA SER A 21 5.29 15.28 18.56
C SER A 21 4.23 16.03 19.36
N ALA A 22 3.27 16.67 18.68
CA ALA A 22 2.13 17.36 19.27
C ALA A 22 0.99 17.52 18.24
N GLY A 23 -0.23 17.68 18.73
CA GLY A 23 -1.42 17.85 17.90
C GLY A 23 -2.11 16.53 17.57
N HIS A 24 -3.15 16.60 16.75
CA HIS A 24 -4.03 15.48 16.41
C HIS A 24 -4.19 15.37 14.89
N ILE A 25 -4.36 14.14 14.41
CA ILE A 25 -4.66 13.82 13.01
C ILE A 25 -5.98 13.08 12.99
N TYR A 26 -6.95 13.62 12.26
CA TYR A 26 -8.27 13.01 12.12
C TYR A 26 -8.42 12.47 10.69
N LEU A 27 -8.70 11.18 10.56
CA LEU A 27 -9.08 10.54 9.29
C LEU A 27 -10.52 10.05 9.41
N ASP A 28 -11.40 10.53 8.53
CA ASP A 28 -12.84 10.21 8.55
C ASP A 28 -13.48 10.36 9.95
N GLY A 29 -13.09 11.40 10.67
CA GLY A 29 -13.57 11.70 12.03
C GLY A 29 -12.95 10.86 13.15
N THR A 30 -12.07 9.91 12.82
CA THR A 30 -11.32 9.11 13.80
C THR A 30 -9.99 9.77 14.10
N ASP A 31 -9.68 10.01 15.38
CA ASP A 31 -8.35 10.45 15.78
C ASP A 31 -7.34 9.30 15.66
N VAL A 32 -6.47 9.37 14.66
CA VAL A 32 -5.49 8.31 14.39
C VAL A 32 -4.29 8.39 15.31
N THR A 33 -4.08 9.53 15.99
CA THR A 33 -2.95 9.72 16.92
C THR A 33 -3.14 8.98 18.23
N GLU A 34 -4.39 8.64 18.58
CA GLU A 34 -4.74 7.89 19.79
C GLU A 34 -4.94 6.39 19.54
N ILE A 35 -4.76 5.92 18.30
CA ILE A 35 -4.88 4.49 17.98
C ILE A 35 -3.76 3.73 18.70
N LYS A 36 -4.16 2.76 19.53
CA LYS A 36 -3.23 1.89 20.24
C LYS A 36 -2.34 1.12 19.25
N GLU A 37 -1.09 0.89 19.64
CA GLU A 37 -0.08 0.18 18.84
C GLU A 37 -0.57 -1.19 18.33
N LYS A 38 -1.38 -1.91 19.12
CA LYS A 38 -1.95 -3.21 18.69
C LYS A 38 -3.01 -3.09 17.58
N ALA A 39 -3.63 -1.93 17.42
CA ALA A 39 -4.68 -1.65 16.45
C ALA A 39 -4.17 -0.87 15.22
N ILE A 40 -3.00 -0.24 15.30
CA ILE A 40 -2.45 0.60 14.24
C ILE A 40 -2.19 -0.17 12.93
N ALA A 41 -1.72 -1.42 13.04
CA ALA A 41 -1.49 -2.27 11.88
C ALA A 41 -2.80 -2.66 11.18
N LYS A 42 -3.88 -2.88 11.96
CA LYS A 42 -5.22 -3.12 11.43
C LYS A 42 -5.76 -1.86 10.74
N PHE A 43 -5.62 -0.71 11.38
CA PHE A 43 -6.04 0.57 10.82
C PHE A 43 -5.37 0.84 9.46
N ARG A 44 -4.03 0.71 9.37
CA ARG A 44 -3.32 0.88 8.09
C ARG A 44 -3.83 -0.08 7.03
N ARG A 45 -4.00 -1.35 7.37
CA ARG A 45 -4.49 -2.38 6.44
C ARG A 45 -5.86 -2.06 5.84
N GLU A 46 -6.76 -1.52 6.65
CA GLU A 46 -8.17 -1.30 6.26
C GLU A 46 -8.41 0.06 5.60
N ASN A 47 -7.58 1.07 5.88
CA ASN A 47 -7.87 2.45 5.52
C ASN A 47 -6.80 3.10 4.63
N LEU A 48 -5.60 2.54 4.53
CA LEU A 48 -4.46 3.19 3.89
C LEU A 48 -3.80 2.31 2.83
N GLY A 49 -3.64 2.85 1.63
CA GLY A 49 -2.82 2.30 0.56
C GLY A 49 -1.60 3.20 0.30
N PHE A 50 -0.45 2.59 0.02
CA PHE A 50 0.80 3.31 -0.26
C PHE A 50 1.25 3.08 -1.69
N ILE A 51 1.61 4.17 -2.36
CA ILE A 51 2.34 4.15 -3.62
C ILE A 51 3.66 4.87 -3.34
N PHE A 52 4.76 4.15 -3.51
CA PHE A 52 6.11 4.66 -3.26
C PHE A 52 6.75 5.12 -4.58
N GLN A 53 7.71 6.04 -4.50
CA GLN A 53 8.46 6.49 -5.67
C GLN A 53 9.38 5.39 -6.22
N ASP A 54 9.97 4.59 -5.32
CA ASP A 54 10.60 3.31 -5.65
C ASP A 54 9.55 2.20 -5.46
N PHE A 55 9.39 1.29 -6.42
CA PHE A 55 8.21 0.42 -6.51
C PHE A 55 7.97 -0.51 -5.31
N ASN A 56 8.93 -0.67 -4.38
CA ASN A 56 8.82 -1.48 -3.16
C ASN A 56 8.15 -2.85 -3.38
N LEU A 57 8.31 -3.41 -4.58
CA LEU A 57 7.85 -4.74 -4.94
C LEU A 57 8.86 -5.77 -4.47
N LEU A 58 8.38 -6.97 -4.17
CA LEU A 58 9.24 -8.10 -3.87
C LEU A 58 9.75 -8.70 -5.19
N ASP A 59 11.04 -8.52 -5.47
CA ASP A 59 11.69 -8.96 -6.71
C ASP A 59 11.67 -10.48 -6.94
N THR A 60 11.40 -11.24 -5.87
CA THR A 60 11.29 -12.71 -5.91
C THR A 60 9.89 -13.19 -6.28
N LEU A 61 8.92 -12.28 -6.40
CA LEU A 61 7.54 -12.56 -6.72
C LEU A 61 7.17 -11.93 -8.07
N THR A 62 6.25 -12.55 -8.80
CA THR A 62 5.66 -11.94 -10.00
C THR A 62 4.80 -10.72 -9.65
N ILE A 63 4.40 -9.93 -10.65
CA ILE A 63 3.46 -8.81 -10.44
C ILE A 63 2.13 -9.34 -9.87
N SER A 64 1.62 -10.45 -10.38
CA SER A 64 0.42 -11.12 -9.87
C SER A 64 0.57 -11.49 -8.39
N GLU A 65 1.69 -12.11 -8.03
CA GLU A 65 1.98 -12.53 -6.66
C GLU A 65 2.13 -11.33 -5.70
N ASN A 66 2.74 -10.23 -6.14
CA ASN A 66 2.85 -8.99 -5.36
C ASN A 66 1.45 -8.41 -5.06
N ILE A 67 0.54 -8.38 -6.04
CA ILE A 67 -0.84 -7.91 -5.84
C ILE A 67 -1.61 -8.89 -4.92
N ALA A 68 -1.48 -10.20 -5.17
CA ALA A 68 -2.13 -11.25 -4.40
C ALA A 68 -1.69 -11.27 -2.92
N LEU A 69 -0.44 -10.91 -2.63
CA LEU A 69 0.09 -10.85 -1.27
C LEU A 69 -0.71 -9.89 -0.38
N ALA A 70 -1.06 -8.71 -0.91
CA ALA A 70 -1.87 -7.74 -0.17
C ALA A 70 -3.27 -8.30 0.16
N LEU A 71 -3.90 -8.98 -0.81
CA LEU A 71 -5.20 -9.63 -0.62
C LEU A 71 -5.13 -10.77 0.41
N THR A 72 -4.04 -11.54 0.40
CA THR A 72 -3.79 -12.62 1.35
C THR A 72 -3.64 -12.10 2.77
N ILE A 73 -2.87 -11.01 2.96
CA ILE A 73 -2.72 -10.32 4.25
C ILE A 73 -4.07 -9.76 4.75
N ASN A 74 -4.96 -9.41 3.83
CA ASN A 74 -6.33 -8.97 4.11
C ASN A 74 -7.31 -10.13 4.36
N HIS A 75 -6.82 -11.37 4.43
CA HIS A 75 -7.63 -12.57 4.65
C HIS A 75 -8.74 -12.77 3.61
N ILE A 76 -8.53 -12.31 2.38
CA ILE A 76 -9.46 -12.57 1.26
C ILE A 76 -9.42 -14.07 0.93
N PRO A 77 -10.58 -14.73 0.73
CA PRO A 77 -10.61 -16.14 0.36
C PRO A 77 -9.82 -16.42 -0.91
N VAL A 78 -9.02 -17.50 -0.92
CA VAL A 78 -8.11 -17.86 -2.04
C VAL A 78 -8.84 -17.86 -3.40
N ARG A 79 -10.07 -18.40 -3.43
CA ARG A 79 -10.92 -18.45 -4.63
C ARG A 79 -11.30 -17.07 -5.21
N GLU A 80 -11.18 -16.00 -4.43
CA GLU A 80 -11.50 -14.62 -4.82
C GLU A 80 -10.26 -13.80 -5.17
N ILE A 81 -9.05 -14.29 -4.87
CA ILE A 81 -7.80 -13.54 -5.08
C ILE A 81 -7.54 -13.37 -6.57
N GLU A 82 -7.42 -14.47 -7.32
CA GLU A 82 -7.11 -14.45 -8.74
C GLU A 82 -8.12 -13.61 -9.57
N PRO A 83 -9.45 -13.75 -9.40
CA PRO A 83 -10.40 -12.88 -10.07
C PRO A 83 -10.21 -11.38 -9.79
N ARG A 84 -9.88 -11.01 -8.54
CA ARG A 84 -9.65 -9.61 -8.15
C ARG A 84 -8.33 -9.08 -8.70
N VAL A 85 -7.29 -9.91 -8.75
CA VAL A 85 -6.00 -9.57 -9.36
C VAL A 85 -6.19 -9.30 -10.86
N GLU A 86 -6.94 -10.16 -11.56
CA GLU A 86 -7.23 -9.92 -12.97
C GLU A 86 -8.05 -8.64 -13.20
N GLU A 87 -9.06 -8.39 -12.36
CA GLU A 87 -9.92 -7.21 -12.47
C GLU A 87 -9.10 -5.92 -12.32
N ILE A 88 -8.27 -5.84 -11.27
CA ILE A 88 -7.43 -4.66 -11.04
C ILE A 88 -6.39 -4.50 -12.14
N ALA A 89 -5.77 -5.60 -12.60
CA ALA A 89 -4.78 -5.57 -13.66
C ALA A 89 -5.37 -5.09 -14.99
N LYS A 90 -6.61 -5.48 -15.32
CA LYS A 90 -7.33 -4.97 -16.49
C LYS A 90 -7.62 -3.48 -16.34
N SER A 91 -8.04 -3.02 -15.16
CA SER A 91 -8.32 -1.59 -14.91
C SER A 91 -7.06 -0.71 -15.05
N LEU A 92 -5.89 -1.26 -14.70
CA LEU A 92 -4.60 -0.60 -14.80
C LEU A 92 -3.90 -0.82 -16.15
N ASN A 93 -4.47 -1.62 -17.06
CA ASN A 93 -3.86 -2.04 -18.32
C ASN A 93 -2.48 -2.74 -18.17
N ILE A 94 -2.35 -3.60 -17.17
CA ILE A 94 -1.11 -4.35 -16.86
C ILE A 94 -1.31 -5.88 -16.92
N ALA A 95 -2.43 -6.35 -17.48
CA ALA A 95 -2.77 -7.78 -17.48
C ALA A 95 -1.73 -8.64 -18.22
N ASP A 96 -1.03 -8.07 -19.21
CA ASP A 96 0.00 -8.75 -20.00
C ASP A 96 1.34 -8.92 -19.28
N ILE A 97 1.53 -8.27 -18.12
CA ILE A 97 2.76 -8.34 -17.32
C ILE A 97 2.59 -9.08 -15.99
N LEU A 98 1.41 -9.63 -15.71
CA LEU A 98 1.11 -10.29 -14.43
C LEU A 98 2.08 -11.43 -14.08
N GLU A 99 2.51 -12.20 -15.09
CA GLU A 99 3.45 -13.32 -14.92
C GLU A 99 4.93 -12.90 -14.91
N LYS A 100 5.21 -11.61 -15.08
CA LYS A 100 6.59 -11.08 -15.08
C LYS A 100 7.02 -10.75 -13.66
N TYR A 101 8.32 -10.81 -13.42
CA TYR A 101 8.96 -10.27 -12.22
C TYR A 101 9.19 -8.75 -12.34
N PRO A 102 9.28 -8.00 -11.22
CA PRO A 102 9.52 -6.56 -11.22
C PRO A 102 10.71 -6.10 -12.08
N TYR A 103 11.81 -6.86 -12.10
CA TYR A 103 13.00 -6.54 -12.90
C TYR A 103 12.82 -6.76 -14.41
N GLN A 104 11.71 -7.37 -14.84
CA GLN A 104 11.39 -7.64 -16.25
C GLN A 104 10.44 -6.60 -16.86
N VAL A 105 9.97 -5.63 -16.06
CA VAL A 105 9.05 -4.58 -16.48
C VAL A 105 9.73 -3.22 -16.39
N SER A 106 9.30 -2.28 -17.23
CA SER A 106 9.79 -0.90 -17.13
C SER A 106 9.13 -0.21 -15.92
N GLY A 107 9.81 0.71 -15.25
CA GLY A 107 9.26 1.39 -14.06
C GLY A 107 8.01 2.24 -14.31
N GLY A 108 7.50 2.35 -15.55
CA GLY A 108 6.23 3.03 -15.81
C GLY A 108 5.02 2.09 -15.90
N GLN A 109 5.25 0.78 -15.85
CA GLN A 109 4.25 -0.28 -15.98
C GLN A 109 4.05 -0.95 -14.62
#